data_AF-A0A0K9F7G8-F1
#
_entry.id   AF-A0A0K9F7G8-F1
#
_cell.length_a   1.000
_cell.length_b   1.000
_cell.length_c   1.000
_cell.angle_alpha   90.00
_cell.angle_beta   90.00
_cell.angle_gamma   90.00
#
_symmetry.space_group_name_H-M   'P 1'
#
loop_
_entity.id
_entity.type
_entity.pdbx_description
1 polymer ?
#
loop_
_entity_poly.entity_id
_entity_poly.type
_entity_poly.pdbx_seq_one_letter_code
_entity_poly.pdbx_strand_id
1 'polypeptide(L)'
;MSTKHERILQYIESLPVGDKISVRQIAKEMQVSEGTAYRAIKEAENRRLVSSIERVGTIRIEKKKKENIERLTFAEIVNIIDGQVLGGKTGLHKTLTKFVIGAMQLEDMMRYTDAGSLLIVGNRIKAHENALRAGAAVLITGGFDTTEENKLLADSLDLPIISTSYDTFTVATMINRAIYDQLIKKDILFIEDIFVPMTDTSVLRNDETIHHFQKLNERTTHGAFPVVTANNKLVGMITVKDVIGREENELIEKVMTKNPIAGSMKMSVASAGHRMIWEGIDLLPIVDDDNILQGVISRQDVLKALQLAQRQPQHGETIDDLVKNEMKVLGDEELIVEFKVTPQMTNQYGAISYGAFTTLLAEVGSFALKRRKRGDAVAENMTIYFIKPVQMESTLTVKPRILDMSRKFVKMDFEVFNQQMLVGKAMMMFQLLER
;
A
#
# COMPACT_ATOMS: atom_id res chain seq x y z
N MET A 1 -22.74 -3.51 -29.22
CA MET A 1 -24.02 -3.72 -28.51
C MET A 1 -23.68 -4.14 -27.10
N SER A 2 -24.16 -3.42 -26.08
CA SER A 2 -23.91 -3.80 -24.69
C SER A 2 -24.55 -5.15 -24.38
N THR A 3 -23.83 -6.01 -23.68
CA THR A 3 -24.33 -7.33 -23.29
C THR A 3 -25.53 -7.17 -22.35
N LYS A 4 -26.41 -8.19 -22.28
CA LYS A 4 -27.54 -8.19 -21.33
C LYS A 4 -27.08 -7.95 -19.88
N HIS A 5 -25.85 -8.35 -19.56
CA HIS A 5 -25.21 -8.18 -18.26
C HIS A 5 -24.76 -6.73 -18.00
N GLU A 6 -24.08 -6.09 -18.94
CA GLU A 6 -23.67 -4.68 -18.82
C GLU A 6 -24.88 -3.73 -18.72
N ARG A 7 -25.96 -4.04 -19.44
CA ARG A 7 -27.21 -3.25 -19.35
C ARG A 7 -27.81 -3.28 -17.95
N ILE A 8 -27.65 -4.40 -17.22
CA ILE A 8 -28.12 -4.52 -15.83
C ILE A 8 -27.23 -3.70 -14.89
N LEU A 9 -25.92 -3.70 -15.10
CA LEU A 9 -25.00 -2.88 -14.29
C LEU A 9 -25.27 -1.38 -14.49
N GLN A 10 -25.49 -0.93 -15.72
CA GLN A 10 -25.87 0.45 -16.03
C GLN A 10 -27.22 0.82 -15.40
N TYR A 11 -28.18 -0.11 -15.43
CA TYR A 11 -29.47 0.09 -14.76
C TYR A 11 -29.28 0.24 -13.25
N ILE A 12 -28.51 -0.63 -12.60
CA ILE A 12 -28.18 -0.53 -11.16
C ILE A 12 -27.49 0.80 -10.85
N GLU A 13 -26.55 1.25 -11.67
CA GLU A 13 -25.86 2.53 -11.46
C GLU A 13 -26.81 3.73 -11.48
N SER A 14 -27.84 3.68 -12.33
CA SER A 14 -28.85 4.72 -12.48
C SER A 14 -29.86 4.81 -11.33
N LEU A 15 -29.95 3.78 -10.49
CA LEU A 15 -30.86 3.79 -9.34
C LEU A 15 -30.39 4.79 -8.26
N PRO A 16 -31.32 5.52 -7.62
CA PRO A 16 -31.05 6.30 -6.43
C PRO A 16 -30.36 5.49 -5.32
N VAL A 17 -29.43 6.13 -4.61
CA VAL A 17 -28.80 5.53 -3.43
C VAL A 17 -29.86 5.24 -2.37
N GLY A 18 -29.82 4.03 -1.80
CA GLY A 18 -30.82 3.54 -0.84
C GLY A 18 -31.89 2.63 -1.45
N ASP A 19 -32.01 2.57 -2.78
CA ASP A 19 -33.02 1.72 -3.43
C ASP A 19 -32.75 0.23 -3.19
N LYS A 20 -33.82 -0.50 -2.90
CA LYS A 20 -33.77 -1.96 -2.76
C LYS A 20 -33.68 -2.61 -4.13
N ILE A 21 -32.71 -3.50 -4.26
CA ILE A 21 -32.43 -4.26 -5.47
C ILE A 21 -32.77 -5.71 -5.21
N SER A 22 -33.64 -6.28 -6.05
CA SER A 22 -33.97 -7.70 -6.00
C SER A 22 -33.72 -8.38 -7.34
N VAL A 23 -33.26 -9.63 -7.27
CA VAL A 23 -33.00 -10.48 -8.45
C VAL A 23 -34.25 -10.56 -9.35
N ARG A 24 -35.44 -10.72 -8.73
CA ARG A 24 -36.72 -10.84 -9.43
C ARG A 24 -37.15 -9.55 -10.12
N GLN A 25 -36.97 -8.40 -9.45
CA GLN A 25 -37.32 -7.11 -10.02
C GLN A 25 -36.45 -6.78 -11.24
N ILE A 26 -35.13 -6.93 -11.10
CA ILE A 26 -34.18 -6.72 -12.19
C ILE A 26 -34.45 -7.68 -13.35
N ALA A 27 -34.71 -8.96 -13.07
CA ALA A 27 -35.05 -9.94 -14.11
C ALA A 27 -36.29 -9.55 -14.91
N LYS A 28 -37.31 -9.01 -14.24
CA LYS A 28 -38.56 -8.55 -14.84
C LYS A 28 -38.40 -7.27 -15.66
N GLU A 29 -37.76 -6.24 -15.09
CA GLU A 29 -37.57 -4.94 -15.75
C GLU A 29 -36.64 -5.02 -16.95
N MET A 30 -35.57 -5.82 -16.85
CA MET A 30 -34.56 -5.95 -17.90
C MET A 30 -34.87 -7.10 -18.88
N GLN A 31 -35.96 -7.86 -18.67
CA GLN A 31 -36.36 -9.02 -19.47
C GLN A 31 -35.22 -10.05 -19.63
N VAL A 32 -34.62 -10.44 -18.50
CA VAL A 32 -33.51 -11.40 -18.42
C VAL A 32 -33.82 -12.56 -17.47
N SER A 33 -33.03 -13.63 -17.52
CA SER A 33 -33.14 -14.72 -16.54
C SER A 33 -32.71 -14.28 -15.14
N GLU A 34 -33.30 -14.86 -14.10
CA GLU A 34 -32.90 -14.61 -12.70
C GLU A 34 -31.41 -14.92 -12.47
N GLY A 35 -30.85 -15.94 -13.14
CA GLY A 35 -29.42 -16.26 -13.05
C GLY A 35 -28.52 -15.17 -13.64
N THR A 36 -28.93 -14.52 -14.73
CA THR A 36 -28.21 -13.36 -15.30
C THR A 36 -28.30 -12.15 -14.37
N ALA A 37 -29.48 -11.89 -13.81
CA ALA A 37 -29.67 -10.81 -12.84
C ALA A 37 -28.85 -11.03 -11.55
N TYR A 38 -28.80 -12.26 -11.03
CA TYR A 38 -28.02 -12.61 -9.85
C TYR A 38 -26.52 -12.38 -10.06
N ARG A 39 -25.97 -12.82 -11.20
CA ARG A 39 -24.55 -12.58 -11.54
C ARG A 39 -24.23 -11.09 -11.65
N ALA A 40 -25.12 -10.31 -12.27
CA ALA A 40 -24.94 -8.86 -12.38
C ALA A 40 -25.01 -8.15 -11.02
N ILE A 41 -25.90 -8.58 -10.11
CA ILE A 41 -25.96 -8.04 -8.74
C ILE A 41 -24.70 -8.38 -7.95
N LYS A 42 -24.18 -9.62 -8.08
CA LYS A 42 -22.91 -10.01 -7.44
C LYS A 42 -21.72 -9.22 -7.96
N GLU A 43 -21.69 -8.91 -9.25
CA GLU A 43 -20.66 -8.05 -9.80
C GLU A 43 -20.84 -6.58 -9.38
N ALA A 44 -22.08 -6.08 -9.30
CA ALA A 44 -22.35 -4.76 -8.76
C ALA A 44 -21.91 -4.64 -7.28
N GLU A 45 -22.02 -5.72 -6.51
CA GLU A 45 -21.53 -5.81 -5.13
C GLU A 45 -19.98 -5.73 -5.09
N ASN A 46 -19.29 -6.48 -5.96
CA ASN A 46 -17.83 -6.39 -6.11
C ASN A 46 -17.37 -4.98 -6.53
N ARG A 47 -18.13 -4.32 -7.41
CA ARG A 47 -17.89 -2.93 -7.85
C ARG A 47 -18.31 -1.88 -6.80
N ARG A 48 -18.78 -2.30 -5.62
CA ARG A 48 -19.30 -1.45 -4.53
C ARG A 48 -20.40 -0.48 -4.99
N LEU A 49 -21.22 -0.92 -5.94
CA LEU A 49 -22.42 -0.21 -6.37
C LEU A 49 -23.61 -0.56 -5.48
N VAL A 50 -23.60 -1.78 -4.92
CA VAL A 50 -24.67 -2.29 -4.05
C VAL A 50 -24.07 -3.02 -2.85
N SER A 51 -24.83 -3.14 -1.77
CA SER A 51 -24.44 -3.90 -0.57
C SER A 51 -25.58 -4.84 -0.15
N SER A 52 -25.28 -6.12 0.03
CA SER A 52 -26.24 -7.09 0.55
C SER A 52 -26.22 -7.11 2.07
N ILE A 53 -27.34 -6.71 2.69
CA ILE A 53 -27.48 -6.66 4.14
C ILE A 53 -28.46 -7.77 4.57
N GLU A 54 -28.06 -8.61 5.51
CA GLU A 54 -28.94 -9.65 6.06
C GLU A 54 -30.24 -9.04 6.57
N ARG A 55 -31.37 -9.67 6.23
CA ARG A 55 -32.75 -9.27 6.59
C ARG A 55 -33.29 -7.98 5.93
N VAL A 56 -32.45 -7.20 5.24
CA VAL A 56 -32.86 -5.98 4.51
C VAL A 56 -32.89 -6.19 3.00
N GLY A 57 -31.99 -7.02 2.47
CA GLY A 57 -31.80 -7.26 1.05
C GLY A 57 -30.61 -6.49 0.49
N THR A 58 -30.43 -6.54 -0.83
CA THR A 58 -29.39 -5.78 -1.52
C THR A 58 -29.87 -4.34 -1.72
N ILE A 59 -29.06 -3.34 -1.36
CA ILE A 59 -29.38 -1.92 -1.50
C ILE A 59 -28.33 -1.20 -2.35
N ARG A 60 -28.75 -0.18 -3.11
CA ARG A 60 -27.84 0.72 -3.83
C ARG A 60 -27.04 1.57 -2.83
N ILE A 61 -25.73 1.59 -2.95
CA ILE A 61 -24.83 2.38 -2.08
C ILE A 61 -24.10 3.44 -2.90
N GLU A 62 -23.84 4.62 -2.33
CA GLU A 62 -23.08 5.65 -3.02
C GLU A 62 -21.65 5.16 -3.32
N LYS A 63 -21.19 5.34 -4.56
CA LYS A 63 -19.78 5.08 -4.92
C LYS A 63 -18.96 6.19 -4.29
N LYS A 64 -18.52 6.01 -3.04
CA LYS A 64 -17.60 6.94 -2.39
C LYS A 64 -16.40 7.14 -3.31
N LYS A 65 -16.20 8.37 -3.81
CA LYS A 65 -14.86 8.83 -4.22
C LYS A 65 -13.99 8.63 -2.98
N LYS A 66 -12.84 7.96 -3.12
CA LYS A 66 -11.85 7.81 -2.04
C LYS A 66 -11.42 9.22 -1.62
N GLU A 67 -12.15 9.83 -0.70
CA GLU A 67 -11.63 10.96 0.06
C GLU A 67 -10.57 10.39 1.00
N ASN A 68 -9.40 11.00 0.89
CA ASN A 68 -8.15 10.60 1.50
C ASN A 68 -8.26 10.32 3.00
N ILE A 69 -7.42 9.38 3.43
CA ILE A 69 -7.14 8.92 4.80
C ILE A 69 -8.14 7.85 5.28
N GLU A 70 -7.85 6.57 5.03
CA GLU A 70 -8.41 5.46 5.81
C GLU A 70 -7.94 5.63 7.27
N ARG A 71 -8.80 6.16 8.13
CA ARG A 71 -8.57 6.32 9.57
C ARG A 71 -9.13 5.08 10.28
N LEU A 72 -8.45 4.62 11.32
CA LEU A 72 -8.95 3.56 12.20
C LEU A 72 -10.37 3.88 12.66
N THR A 73 -11.29 2.93 12.49
CA THR A 73 -12.65 2.99 13.02
C THR A 73 -12.68 2.51 14.46
N PHE A 74 -13.68 2.94 15.23
CA PHE A 74 -13.85 2.41 16.58
C PHE A 74 -14.08 0.89 16.60
N ALA A 75 -14.71 0.32 15.56
CA ALA A 75 -14.84 -1.12 15.38
C ALA A 75 -13.48 -1.84 15.32
N GLU A 76 -12.52 -1.29 14.57
CA GLU A 76 -11.17 -1.84 14.51
C GLU A 76 -10.46 -1.72 15.85
N ILE A 77 -10.63 -0.59 16.55
CA ILE A 77 -10.06 -0.40 17.90
C ILE A 77 -10.58 -1.48 18.85
N VAL A 78 -11.88 -1.77 18.86
CA VAL A 78 -12.46 -2.85 19.68
C VAL A 78 -11.74 -4.17 19.44
N ASN A 79 -11.47 -4.53 18.18
CA ASN A 79 -10.76 -5.77 17.84
C ASN A 79 -9.27 -5.74 18.25
N ILE A 80 -8.59 -4.58 18.16
CA ILE A 80 -7.17 -4.45 18.50
C ILE A 80 -6.92 -4.66 19.99
N ILE A 81 -7.85 -4.22 20.83
CA ILE A 81 -7.70 -4.19 22.28
C ILE A 81 -8.56 -5.26 23.00
N ASP A 82 -9.07 -6.24 22.24
CA ASP A 82 -9.99 -7.28 22.71
C ASP A 82 -11.13 -6.70 23.58
N GLY A 83 -11.69 -5.59 23.09
CA GLY A 83 -12.64 -4.77 23.82
C GLY A 83 -14.07 -5.30 23.80
N GLN A 84 -14.83 -4.95 24.82
CA GLN A 84 -16.27 -5.12 24.90
C GLN A 84 -16.97 -3.76 24.74
N VAL A 85 -17.95 -3.69 23.85
CA VAL A 85 -18.77 -2.48 23.68
C VAL A 85 -19.89 -2.46 24.70
N LEU A 86 -19.85 -1.47 25.59
CA LEU A 86 -20.81 -1.28 26.68
C LEU A 86 -22.03 -0.46 26.25
N GLY A 87 -21.86 0.46 25.30
CA GLY A 87 -22.92 1.32 24.74
C GLY A 87 -22.44 2.03 23.47
N GLY A 88 -23.35 2.65 22.72
CA GLY A 88 -23.05 3.42 21.51
C GLY A 88 -22.63 2.57 20.31
N LYS A 89 -23.16 1.35 20.19
CA LYS A 89 -22.77 0.37 19.13
C LYS A 89 -22.95 0.91 17.71
N THR A 90 -23.97 1.74 17.48
CA THR A 90 -24.22 2.42 16.21
C THR A 90 -23.06 3.30 15.77
N GLY A 91 -22.30 3.84 16.73
CA GLY A 91 -21.13 4.70 16.49
C GLY A 91 -19.86 4.00 16.04
N LEU A 92 -19.81 2.66 16.03
CA LEU A 92 -18.56 1.90 15.79
C LEU A 92 -17.94 2.13 14.39
N HIS A 93 -18.76 2.49 13.40
CA HIS A 93 -18.31 2.78 12.03
C HIS A 93 -17.61 4.15 11.90
N LYS A 94 -17.71 5.02 12.93
CA LYS A 94 -17.06 6.33 12.93
C LYS A 94 -15.55 6.17 13.06
N THR A 95 -14.81 7.11 12.48
CA THR A 95 -13.35 7.12 12.44
C THR A 95 -12.74 7.87 13.62
N LEU A 96 -11.66 7.33 14.15
CA LEU A 96 -10.79 7.95 15.14
C LEU A 96 -9.90 9.02 14.50
N THR A 97 -9.90 10.22 15.07
CA THR A 97 -8.99 11.30 14.64
C THR A 97 -7.72 11.35 15.50
N LYS A 98 -7.87 11.24 16.81
CA LYS A 98 -6.77 11.15 17.79
C LYS A 98 -7.24 10.46 19.06
N PHE A 99 -6.33 9.89 19.83
CA PHE A 99 -6.63 9.38 21.16
C PHE A 99 -5.97 10.24 22.23
N VAL A 100 -6.60 10.31 23.40
CA VAL A 100 -6.16 11.11 24.55
C VAL A 100 -6.14 10.23 25.78
N ILE A 101 -5.08 10.32 26.59
CA ILE A 101 -4.97 9.55 27.84
C ILE A 101 -5.39 10.44 29.02
N GLY A 102 -6.50 10.08 29.67
CA GLY A 102 -7.09 10.77 30.81
C GLY A 102 -6.38 10.47 32.13
N ALA A 103 -5.14 10.94 32.30
CA ALA A 103 -4.39 10.78 33.55
C ALA A 103 -4.61 11.93 34.56
N MET A 104 -4.87 13.15 34.06
CA MET A 104 -4.97 14.40 34.84
C MET A 104 -6.29 14.53 35.61
N GLN A 105 -6.51 15.63 36.33
CA GLN A 105 -7.84 15.95 36.85
C GLN A 105 -8.83 16.21 35.70
N LEU A 106 -10.14 16.08 35.98
CA LEU A 106 -11.19 16.15 34.97
C LEU A 106 -11.13 17.45 34.15
N GLU A 107 -10.98 18.59 34.81
CA GLU A 107 -10.97 19.90 34.15
C GLU A 107 -9.80 20.07 33.16
N ASP A 108 -8.63 19.52 33.49
CA ASP A 108 -7.44 19.62 32.65
C ASP A 108 -7.48 18.65 31.48
N MET A 109 -7.94 17.40 31.69
CA MET A 109 -8.00 16.41 30.59
C MET A 109 -9.01 16.81 29.50
N MET A 110 -10.10 17.49 29.88
CA MET A 110 -11.13 17.91 28.93
C MET A 110 -10.62 18.96 27.93
N ARG A 111 -9.55 19.70 28.25
CA ARG A 111 -8.92 20.66 27.31
C ARG A 111 -8.36 20.00 26.05
N TYR A 112 -8.06 18.70 26.13
CA TYR A 112 -7.51 17.91 25.02
C TYR A 112 -8.57 17.04 24.33
N THR A 113 -9.77 16.96 24.91
CA THR A 113 -10.86 16.07 24.47
C THR A 113 -11.88 16.87 23.66
N ASP A 114 -12.02 16.50 22.39
CA ASP A 114 -12.87 17.14 21.39
C ASP A 114 -13.56 16.09 20.51
N ALA A 115 -14.45 16.54 19.62
CA ALA A 115 -15.24 15.68 18.76
C ALA A 115 -14.36 14.78 17.86
N GLY A 116 -14.68 13.48 17.81
CA GLY A 116 -13.93 12.50 17.03
C GLY A 116 -12.65 11.97 17.72
N SER A 117 -12.43 12.34 18.98
CA SER A 117 -11.39 11.75 19.83
C SER A 117 -11.84 10.45 20.50
N LEU A 118 -10.86 9.63 20.91
CA LEU A 118 -11.05 8.51 21.86
C LEU A 118 -10.37 8.85 23.18
N LEU A 119 -11.15 9.04 24.24
CA LEU A 119 -10.60 9.22 25.59
C LEU A 119 -10.33 7.85 26.23
N ILE A 120 -9.05 7.56 26.52
CA ILE A 120 -8.61 6.39 27.27
C ILE A 120 -8.54 6.77 28.74
N VAL A 121 -9.38 6.16 29.59
CA VAL A 121 -9.52 6.53 31.00
C VAL A 121 -9.84 5.30 31.86
N GLY A 122 -9.43 5.32 33.13
CA GLY A 122 -9.82 4.28 34.10
C GLY A 122 -11.27 4.44 34.58
N ASN A 123 -11.58 3.96 35.78
CA ASN A 123 -12.92 4.00 36.40
C ASN A 123 -13.36 5.41 36.88
N ARG A 124 -13.44 6.40 35.99
CA ARG A 124 -13.85 7.78 36.32
C ARG A 124 -15.17 8.11 35.62
N ILE A 125 -16.29 7.69 36.23
CA ILE A 125 -17.65 7.81 35.67
C ILE A 125 -17.97 9.22 35.13
N LYS A 126 -17.62 10.27 35.88
CA LYS A 126 -17.85 11.66 35.43
C LYS A 126 -17.02 12.01 34.18
N ALA A 127 -15.81 11.47 34.04
CA ALA A 127 -15.00 11.67 32.84
C ALA A 127 -15.62 10.99 31.62
N HIS A 128 -16.22 9.81 31.80
CA HIS A 128 -16.92 9.12 30.71
C HIS A 128 -18.08 9.98 30.18
N GLU A 129 -18.90 10.52 31.09
CA GLU A 129 -20.02 11.39 30.73
C GLU A 129 -19.55 12.65 29.98
N ASN A 130 -18.54 13.34 30.53
CA ASN A 130 -18.05 14.60 29.95
C ASN A 130 -17.40 14.38 28.58
N ALA A 131 -16.69 13.28 28.38
CA ALA A 131 -16.12 12.91 27.08
C ALA A 131 -17.21 12.72 26.01
N LEU A 132 -18.27 11.97 26.34
CA LEU A 132 -19.40 11.76 25.43
C LEU A 132 -20.06 13.09 25.07
N ARG A 133 -20.31 13.95 26.05
CA ARG A 133 -20.87 15.30 25.81
C ARG A 133 -19.97 16.18 24.95
N ALA A 134 -18.65 16.00 25.04
CA ALA A 134 -17.67 16.68 24.18
C ALA A 134 -17.56 16.08 22.77
N GLY A 135 -18.32 15.02 22.46
CA GLY A 135 -18.30 14.36 21.16
C GLY A 135 -17.21 13.29 21.00
N ALA A 136 -16.59 12.87 22.11
CA ALA A 136 -15.54 11.86 22.13
C ALA A 136 -16.08 10.48 22.54
N ALA A 137 -15.56 9.44 21.89
CA ALA A 137 -15.76 8.07 22.34
C ALA A 137 -14.94 7.79 23.61
N VAL A 138 -15.33 6.79 24.38
CA VAL A 138 -14.69 6.44 25.66
C VAL A 138 -14.14 5.02 25.60
N LEU A 139 -12.88 4.86 26.00
CA LEU A 139 -12.26 3.56 26.23
C LEU A 139 -11.87 3.43 27.71
N ILE A 140 -12.53 2.52 28.40
CA ILE A 140 -12.34 2.22 29.81
C ILE A 140 -11.31 1.10 29.96
N THR A 141 -10.20 1.37 30.66
CA THR A 141 -9.11 0.41 30.87
C THR A 141 -9.27 -0.31 32.21
N GLY A 142 -8.65 -1.50 32.35
CA GLY A 142 -8.61 -2.25 33.61
C GLY A 142 -9.87 -3.09 33.91
N GLY A 143 -10.73 -3.33 32.92
CA GLY A 143 -11.91 -4.19 33.03
C GLY A 143 -13.08 -3.57 33.78
N PHE A 144 -13.08 -2.24 33.93
CA PHE A 144 -14.17 -1.53 34.60
C PHE A 144 -15.36 -1.28 33.66
N ASP A 145 -16.54 -1.15 34.26
CA ASP A 145 -17.77 -0.76 33.59
C ASP A 145 -18.08 0.73 33.84
N THR A 146 -19.19 1.21 33.28
CA THR A 146 -19.78 2.52 33.55
C THR A 146 -21.25 2.40 33.95
N THR A 147 -21.89 3.53 34.25
CA THR A 147 -23.30 3.58 34.66
C THR A 147 -24.23 3.37 33.46
N GLU A 148 -25.43 2.84 33.71
CA GLU A 148 -26.48 2.71 32.67
C GLU A 148 -26.84 4.06 32.04
N GLU A 149 -26.82 5.14 32.83
CA GLU A 149 -27.00 6.51 32.34
C GLU A 149 -25.99 6.89 31.25
N ASN A 150 -24.71 6.54 31.45
CA ASN A 150 -23.67 6.79 30.44
C ASN A 150 -23.84 5.90 29.21
N LYS A 151 -24.27 4.64 29.37
CA LYS A 151 -24.53 3.72 28.25
C LYS A 151 -25.67 4.25 27.37
N LEU A 152 -26.76 4.72 27.98
CA LEU A 152 -27.88 5.35 27.29
C LEU A 152 -27.46 6.66 26.60
N LEU A 153 -26.65 7.48 27.27
CA LEU A 153 -26.09 8.70 26.68
C LEU A 153 -25.24 8.38 25.44
N ALA A 154 -24.37 7.38 25.52
CA ALA A 154 -23.58 6.89 24.40
C ALA A 154 -24.42 6.40 23.21
N ASP A 155 -25.51 5.66 23.47
CA ASP A 155 -26.45 5.24 22.43
C ASP A 155 -27.13 6.46 21.78
N SER A 156 -27.59 7.44 22.56
CA SER A 156 -28.23 8.65 22.01
C SER A 156 -27.31 9.53 21.16
N LEU A 157 -26.01 9.49 21.43
CA LEU A 157 -25.00 10.30 20.72
C LEU A 157 -24.30 9.53 19.61
N ASP A 158 -24.64 8.24 19.42
CA ASP A 158 -23.94 7.31 18.55
C ASP A 158 -22.41 7.34 18.79
N LEU A 159 -21.98 7.34 20.06
CA LEU A 159 -20.56 7.36 20.44
C LEU A 159 -20.25 6.15 21.31
N PRO A 160 -19.31 5.27 20.89
CA PRO A 160 -19.09 4.03 21.59
C PRO A 160 -18.41 4.25 22.96
N ILE A 161 -18.87 3.49 23.94
CA ILE A 161 -18.12 3.21 25.17
C ILE A 161 -17.59 1.79 25.05
N ILE A 162 -16.27 1.66 25.11
CA ILE A 162 -15.55 0.40 24.99
C ILE A 162 -14.89 0.13 26.33
N SER A 163 -14.87 -1.12 26.78
CA SER A 163 -14.10 -1.55 27.95
C SER A 163 -13.14 -2.65 27.57
N THR A 164 -11.97 -2.70 28.21
CA THR A 164 -10.98 -3.76 28.04
C THR A 164 -10.34 -4.08 29.37
N SER A 165 -9.95 -5.35 29.54
CA SER A 165 -9.21 -5.81 30.71
C SER A 165 -7.77 -5.28 30.77
N TYR A 166 -7.23 -4.77 29.67
CA TYR A 166 -5.88 -4.23 29.61
C TYR A 166 -5.76 -2.87 30.31
N ASP A 167 -4.57 -2.58 30.84
CA ASP A 167 -4.28 -1.27 31.42
C ASP A 167 -4.02 -0.21 30.34
N THR A 168 -3.99 1.05 30.77
CA THR A 168 -3.83 2.21 29.89
C THR A 168 -2.57 2.19 29.04
N PHE A 169 -1.44 1.71 29.56
CA PHE A 169 -0.19 1.65 28.79
C PHE A 169 -0.29 0.61 27.70
N THR A 170 -0.72 -0.61 28.03
CA THR A 170 -0.89 -1.69 27.04
C THR A 170 -1.83 -1.28 25.91
N VAL A 171 -2.99 -0.72 26.25
CA VAL A 171 -3.97 -0.23 25.26
C VAL A 171 -3.37 0.86 24.37
N ALA A 172 -2.71 1.85 24.97
CA ALA A 172 -2.09 2.93 24.21
C ALA A 172 -1.02 2.39 23.26
N THR A 173 -0.18 1.44 23.69
CA THR A 173 0.82 0.79 22.83
C THR A 173 0.18 0.00 21.69
N MET A 174 -0.88 -0.78 21.94
CA MET A 174 -1.58 -1.56 20.92
C MET A 174 -2.22 -0.66 19.86
N ILE A 175 -2.93 0.40 20.29
CA ILE A 175 -3.55 1.37 19.37
C ILE A 175 -2.47 2.11 18.58
N ASN A 176 -1.41 2.57 19.24
CA ASN A 176 -0.32 3.28 18.59
C ASN A 176 0.35 2.40 17.53
N ARG A 177 0.64 1.13 17.85
CA ARG A 177 1.16 0.15 16.89
C ARG A 177 0.21 -0.06 15.71
N ALA A 178 -1.09 -0.20 15.94
CA ALA A 178 -2.06 -0.37 14.87
C ALA A 178 -2.15 0.86 13.95
N ILE A 179 -2.04 2.07 14.52
CA ILE A 179 -1.93 3.31 13.73
C ILE A 179 -0.68 3.26 12.85
N TYR A 180 0.48 2.90 13.41
CA TYR A 180 1.72 2.77 12.63
C TYR A 180 1.63 1.70 11.56
N ASP A 181 1.10 0.52 11.86
CA ASP A 181 0.92 -0.56 10.87
C ASP A 181 0.03 -0.09 9.70
N GLN A 182 -1.01 0.72 9.97
CA GLN A 182 -1.83 1.33 8.93
C GLN A 182 -1.09 2.44 8.17
N LEU A 183 -0.27 3.26 8.83
CA LEU A 183 0.55 4.27 8.17
C LEU A 183 1.59 3.62 7.24
N ILE A 184 2.29 2.57 7.69
CA ILE A 184 3.25 1.81 6.88
C ILE A 184 2.56 1.16 5.67
N LYS A 185 1.36 0.60 5.85
CA LYS A 185 0.58 0.07 4.72
C LYS A 185 0.21 1.15 3.70
N LYS A 186 0.04 2.41 4.11
CA LYS A 186 -0.21 3.54 3.20
C LYS A 186 1.03 3.99 2.44
N ASP A 187 2.23 3.80 3.01
CA ASP A 187 3.48 4.08 2.31
C ASP A 187 3.67 3.16 1.09
N ILE A 188 3.00 2.00 1.08
CA ILE A 188 2.95 1.11 -0.07
C ILE A 188 1.94 1.66 -1.08
N LEU A 189 2.45 2.43 -2.05
CA LEU A 189 1.66 2.90 -3.18
C LEU A 189 1.27 1.71 -4.09
N PHE A 190 0.00 1.62 -4.47
CA PHE A 190 -0.51 0.57 -5.37
C PHE A 190 -0.74 1.08 -6.79
N ILE A 191 -0.77 0.15 -7.74
CA ILE A 191 -1.02 0.46 -9.15
C ILE A 191 -2.39 1.08 -9.36
N GLU A 192 -3.42 0.63 -8.63
CA GLU A 192 -4.76 1.20 -8.70
C GLU A 192 -4.83 2.72 -8.42
N ASP A 193 -3.83 3.26 -7.72
CA ASP A 193 -3.80 4.68 -7.34
C ASP A 193 -3.17 5.57 -8.44
N ILE A 194 -2.42 5.01 -9.39
CA ILE A 194 -1.62 5.81 -10.34
C ILE A 194 -1.67 5.38 -11.80
N PHE A 195 -2.27 4.24 -12.13
CA PHE A 195 -2.32 3.75 -13.51
C PHE A 195 -3.12 4.68 -14.43
N VAL A 196 -2.79 4.66 -15.72
CA VAL A 196 -3.58 5.33 -16.76
C VAL A 196 -4.75 4.43 -17.14
N PRO A 197 -6.01 4.84 -16.94
CA PRO A 197 -7.17 4.00 -17.23
C PRO A 197 -7.28 3.63 -18.72
N MET A 198 -7.97 2.52 -19.00
CA MET A 198 -8.23 2.04 -20.36
C MET A 198 -8.85 3.11 -21.27
N THR A 199 -9.69 4.01 -20.73
CA THR A 199 -10.31 5.10 -21.48
C THR A 199 -9.30 6.09 -22.06
N ASP A 200 -8.16 6.23 -21.41
CA ASP A 200 -7.08 7.15 -21.78
C ASP A 200 -5.86 6.40 -22.35
N THR A 201 -5.98 5.07 -22.49
CA THR A 201 -4.93 4.20 -23.01
C THR A 201 -5.14 3.96 -24.49
N SER A 202 -4.10 4.23 -25.29
CA SER A 202 -4.07 3.82 -26.69
C SER A 202 -3.71 2.34 -26.80
N VAL A 203 -4.53 1.57 -27.50
CA VAL A 203 -4.37 0.12 -27.71
C VAL A 203 -4.50 -0.23 -29.19
N LEU A 204 -3.98 -1.38 -29.58
CA LEU A 204 -4.14 -1.95 -30.92
C LEU A 204 -4.89 -3.28 -30.84
N ARG A 205 -5.58 -3.66 -31.90
CA ARG A 205 -6.21 -4.98 -32.01
C ARG A 205 -5.28 -5.96 -32.71
N ASN A 206 -5.40 -7.24 -32.37
CA ASN A 206 -4.55 -8.28 -32.96
C ASN A 206 -4.75 -8.45 -34.48
N ASP A 207 -5.94 -8.13 -34.99
CA ASP A 207 -6.30 -8.16 -36.40
C ASP A 207 -5.96 -6.86 -37.16
N GLU A 208 -5.38 -5.86 -36.50
CA GLU A 208 -4.88 -4.65 -37.15
C GLU A 208 -3.49 -4.87 -37.76
N THR A 209 -3.08 -3.93 -38.61
CA THR A 209 -1.81 -3.98 -39.35
C THR A 209 -0.77 -3.03 -38.77
N ILE A 210 0.48 -3.18 -39.19
CA ILE A 210 1.58 -2.26 -38.85
C ILE A 210 1.28 -0.81 -39.25
N HIS A 211 0.55 -0.58 -40.35
CA HIS A 211 0.08 0.75 -40.73
C HIS A 211 -0.75 1.42 -39.61
N HIS A 212 -1.58 0.66 -38.89
CA HIS A 212 -2.35 1.18 -37.75
C HIS A 212 -1.43 1.55 -36.59
N PHE A 213 -0.40 0.75 -36.31
CA PHE A 213 0.63 1.07 -35.32
C PHE A 213 1.32 2.40 -35.66
N GLN A 214 1.76 2.59 -36.90
CA GLN A 214 2.46 3.81 -37.32
C GLN A 214 1.57 5.05 -37.14
N LYS A 215 0.32 4.98 -37.58
CA LYS A 215 -0.67 6.05 -37.42
C LYS A 215 -0.96 6.37 -35.94
N LEU A 216 -1.01 5.36 -35.08
CA LEU A 216 -1.22 5.54 -33.65
C LEU A 216 0.00 6.16 -32.97
N ASN A 217 1.20 5.70 -33.35
CA ASN A 217 2.47 6.25 -32.90
C ASN A 217 2.63 7.73 -33.31
N GLU A 218 2.33 8.09 -34.56
CA GLU A 218 2.39 9.50 -35.01
C GLU A 218 1.45 10.42 -34.23
N ARG A 219 0.28 9.92 -33.85
CA ARG A 219 -0.73 10.70 -33.11
C ARG A 219 -0.41 10.86 -31.63
N THR A 220 0.18 9.85 -31.02
CA THR A 220 0.34 9.76 -29.56
C THR A 220 1.77 9.91 -29.10
N THR A 221 2.73 9.76 -30.01
CA THR A 221 4.18 9.70 -29.75
C THR A 221 4.61 8.55 -28.82
N HIS A 222 3.73 7.58 -28.56
CA HIS A 222 4.02 6.44 -27.70
C HIS A 222 4.82 5.35 -28.44
N GLY A 223 5.88 4.85 -27.80
CA GLY A 223 6.77 3.84 -28.37
C GLY A 223 6.32 2.37 -28.20
N ALA A 224 5.24 2.13 -27.45
CA ALA A 224 4.71 0.80 -27.18
C ALA A 224 3.21 0.86 -26.96
N PHE A 225 2.50 -0.20 -27.37
CA PHE A 225 1.06 -0.33 -27.20
C PHE A 225 0.67 -1.75 -26.76
N PRO A 226 -0.30 -1.87 -25.84
CA PRO A 226 -0.97 -3.14 -25.59
C PRO A 226 -1.77 -3.58 -26.82
N VAL A 227 -1.69 -4.88 -27.10
CA VAL A 227 -2.49 -5.53 -28.15
C VAL A 227 -3.59 -6.34 -27.49
N VAL A 228 -4.83 -6.04 -27.86
CA VAL A 228 -6.04 -6.64 -27.29
C VAL A 228 -6.88 -7.36 -28.34
N THR A 229 -7.73 -8.26 -27.89
CA THR A 229 -8.81 -8.85 -28.70
C THR A 229 -10.01 -7.91 -28.79
N ALA A 230 -11.02 -8.26 -29.58
CA ALA A 230 -12.31 -7.55 -29.62
C ALA A 230 -13.03 -7.45 -28.27
N ASN A 231 -12.73 -8.35 -27.32
CA ASN A 231 -13.29 -8.36 -25.97
C ASN A 231 -12.35 -7.71 -24.93
N ASN A 232 -11.39 -6.88 -25.37
CA ASN A 232 -10.38 -6.22 -24.53
C ASN A 232 -9.46 -7.16 -23.73
N LYS A 233 -9.43 -8.46 -24.04
CA LYS A 233 -8.42 -9.36 -23.45
C LYS A 233 -7.05 -9.02 -24.00
N LEU A 234 -6.08 -8.86 -23.10
CA LEU A 234 -4.69 -8.60 -23.43
C LEU A 234 -4.06 -9.87 -24.04
N VAL A 235 -3.52 -9.76 -25.25
CA VAL A 235 -2.90 -10.88 -25.98
C VAL A 235 -1.46 -10.62 -26.40
N GLY A 236 -1.03 -9.36 -26.41
CA GLY A 236 0.32 -9.00 -26.80
C GLY A 236 0.73 -7.61 -26.38
N MET A 237 2.00 -7.31 -26.59
CA MET A 237 2.56 -5.97 -26.61
C MET A 237 3.30 -5.78 -27.93
N ILE A 238 3.21 -4.59 -28.50
CA ILE A 238 3.97 -4.22 -29.69
C ILE A 238 4.72 -2.92 -29.44
N THR A 239 5.98 -2.89 -29.84
CA THR A 239 6.89 -1.76 -29.67
C THR A 239 7.43 -1.29 -31.01
N VAL A 240 8.03 -0.10 -31.04
CA VAL A 240 8.72 0.40 -32.25
C VAL A 240 9.77 -0.60 -32.75
N LYS A 241 10.44 -1.33 -31.85
CA LYS A 241 11.47 -2.32 -32.21
C LYS A 241 10.90 -3.50 -33.00
N ASP A 242 9.65 -3.88 -32.74
CA ASP A 242 8.99 -5.01 -33.41
C ASP A 242 8.57 -4.67 -34.85
N VAL A 243 8.44 -3.38 -35.15
CA VAL A 243 7.92 -2.84 -36.41
C VAL A 243 9.04 -2.47 -37.41
N ILE A 244 10.26 -2.22 -36.92
CA ILE A 244 11.38 -1.82 -37.78
C ILE A 244 11.67 -2.89 -38.84
N GLY A 245 11.68 -2.48 -40.11
CA GLY A 245 11.99 -3.35 -41.24
C GLY A 245 10.85 -4.32 -41.64
N ARG A 246 9.63 -4.09 -41.15
CA ARG A 246 8.43 -4.86 -41.51
C ARG A 246 7.54 -4.12 -42.51
N GLU A 247 6.75 -4.90 -43.24
CA GLU A 247 5.80 -4.39 -44.24
C GLU A 247 4.56 -3.78 -43.56
N GLU A 248 4.08 -2.63 -44.05
CA GLU A 248 2.95 -1.91 -43.45
C GLU A 248 1.64 -2.74 -43.37
N ASN A 249 1.48 -3.69 -44.30
CA ASN A 249 0.30 -4.55 -44.40
C ASN A 249 0.42 -5.84 -43.55
N GLU A 250 1.55 -6.08 -42.88
CA GLU A 250 1.70 -7.23 -41.98
C GLU A 250 0.79 -7.05 -40.75
N LEU A 251 0.16 -8.15 -40.31
CA LEU A 251 -0.72 -8.16 -39.13
C LEU A 251 0.08 -8.05 -37.84
N ILE A 252 -0.42 -7.27 -36.89
CA ILE A 252 0.15 -7.08 -35.55
C ILE A 252 0.32 -8.43 -34.83
N GLU A 253 -0.64 -9.35 -34.95
CA GLU A 253 -0.57 -10.68 -34.33
C GLU A 253 0.69 -11.49 -34.71
N LYS A 254 1.29 -11.22 -35.89
CA LYS A 254 2.50 -11.91 -36.37
C LYS A 254 3.79 -11.33 -35.80
N VAL A 255 3.77 -10.06 -35.41
CA VAL A 255 4.96 -9.31 -34.99
C VAL A 255 4.98 -8.97 -33.50
N MET A 256 3.82 -8.96 -32.84
CA MET A 256 3.71 -8.63 -31.42
C MET A 256 4.44 -9.65 -30.54
N THR A 257 4.92 -9.17 -29.39
CA THR A 257 5.34 -10.05 -28.29
C THR A 257 4.09 -10.66 -27.67
N LYS A 258 3.91 -11.98 -27.83
CA LYS A 258 2.78 -12.74 -27.27
C LYS A 258 3.00 -12.99 -25.77
N ASN A 259 1.89 -13.13 -25.04
CA ASN A 259 1.90 -13.35 -23.58
C ASN A 259 2.73 -12.30 -22.82
N PRO A 260 2.37 -11.02 -22.94
CA PRO A 260 3.16 -9.95 -22.37
C PRO A 260 3.13 -9.99 -20.85
N ILE A 261 4.18 -9.45 -20.25
CA ILE A 261 4.25 -9.28 -18.81
C ILE A 261 3.22 -8.23 -18.40
N ALA A 262 2.31 -8.60 -17.49
CA ALA A 262 1.25 -7.73 -17.01
C ALA A 262 1.28 -7.59 -15.48
N GLY A 263 0.72 -6.48 -15.00
CA GLY A 263 0.48 -6.20 -13.60
C GLY A 263 -1.00 -6.30 -13.22
N SER A 264 -1.30 -6.29 -11.93
CA SER A 264 -2.65 -6.20 -11.40
C SER A 264 -2.82 -4.92 -10.60
N MET A 265 -4.07 -4.51 -10.36
CA MET A 265 -4.41 -3.33 -9.56
C MET A 265 -3.79 -3.34 -8.15
N LYS A 266 -3.66 -4.54 -7.57
CA LYS A 266 -3.12 -4.77 -6.21
C LYS A 266 -1.60 -4.86 -6.17
N MET A 267 -0.92 -4.80 -7.30
CA MET A 267 0.54 -4.76 -7.34
C MET A 267 1.02 -3.43 -6.75
N SER A 268 2.10 -3.43 -5.97
CA SER A 268 2.70 -2.19 -5.51
C SER A 268 3.46 -1.51 -6.65
N VAL A 269 3.53 -0.19 -6.61
CA VAL A 269 4.29 0.62 -7.56
C VAL A 269 5.77 0.28 -7.52
N ALA A 270 6.31 -0.01 -6.34
CA ALA A 270 7.68 -0.48 -6.17
C ALA A 270 7.93 -1.84 -6.87
N SER A 271 7.01 -2.81 -6.70
CA SER A 271 7.11 -4.10 -7.38
C SER A 271 6.96 -3.98 -8.89
N ALA A 272 6.07 -3.11 -9.37
CA ALA A 272 5.95 -2.82 -10.79
C ALA A 272 7.24 -2.21 -11.34
N GLY A 273 7.82 -1.22 -10.66
CA GLY A 273 9.12 -0.64 -11.00
C GLY A 273 10.21 -1.71 -11.09
N HIS A 274 10.37 -2.52 -10.05
CA HIS A 274 11.34 -3.60 -10.02
C HIS A 274 11.16 -4.56 -11.20
N ARG A 275 9.92 -4.98 -11.49
CA ARG A 275 9.60 -5.85 -12.63
C ARG A 275 9.95 -5.18 -13.97
N MET A 276 9.63 -3.89 -14.13
CA MET A 276 9.95 -3.13 -15.34
C MET A 276 11.46 -3.03 -15.60
N ILE A 277 12.25 -2.93 -14.53
CA ILE A 277 13.72 -2.91 -14.60
C ILE A 277 14.27 -4.29 -14.95
N TRP A 278 13.81 -5.31 -14.25
CA TRP A 278 14.27 -6.70 -14.42
C TRP A 278 14.02 -7.20 -15.84
N GLU A 279 12.83 -6.93 -16.36
CA GLU A 279 12.38 -7.37 -17.68
C GLU A 279 12.77 -6.39 -18.79
N GLY A 280 13.32 -5.22 -18.43
CA GLY A 280 13.73 -4.20 -19.40
C GLY A 280 12.57 -3.59 -20.20
N ILE A 281 11.37 -3.47 -19.60
CA ILE A 281 10.15 -2.95 -20.24
C ILE A 281 9.80 -1.55 -19.72
N ASP A 282 9.36 -0.66 -20.61
CA ASP A 282 9.03 0.74 -20.29
C ASP A 282 7.54 0.97 -20.04
N LEU A 283 6.69 0.02 -20.44
CA LEU A 283 5.23 0.08 -20.31
C LEU A 283 4.72 -1.27 -19.80
N LEU A 284 3.95 -1.24 -18.72
CA LEU A 284 3.38 -2.43 -18.09
C LEU A 284 1.84 -2.37 -18.22
N PRO A 285 1.21 -3.29 -18.95
CA PRO A 285 -0.25 -3.39 -19.01
C PRO A 285 -0.81 -3.90 -17.68
N ILE A 286 -1.94 -3.32 -17.26
CA ILE A 286 -2.63 -3.67 -16.01
C ILE A 286 -3.92 -4.39 -16.35
N VAL A 287 -4.09 -5.60 -15.84
CA VAL A 287 -5.23 -6.48 -16.13
C VAL A 287 -6.00 -6.87 -14.87
N ASP A 288 -7.25 -7.31 -15.07
CA ASP A 288 -8.02 -7.99 -14.04
C ASP A 288 -7.78 -9.52 -14.04
N ASP A 289 -8.53 -10.23 -13.19
CA ASP A 289 -8.42 -11.68 -13.04
C ASP A 289 -8.83 -12.46 -14.33
N ASP A 290 -9.64 -11.85 -15.21
CA ASP A 290 -10.07 -12.41 -16.49
C ASP A 290 -9.13 -12.05 -17.66
N ASN A 291 -8.00 -11.41 -17.34
CA ASN A 291 -6.98 -10.90 -18.27
C ASN A 291 -7.54 -9.82 -19.24
N ILE A 292 -8.56 -9.09 -18.79
CA ILE A 292 -9.10 -7.91 -19.49
C ILE A 292 -8.24 -6.71 -19.11
N LEU A 293 -7.78 -5.98 -20.14
CA LEU A 293 -6.95 -4.80 -19.96
C LEU A 293 -7.76 -3.68 -19.29
N GLN A 294 -7.26 -3.23 -18.14
CA GLN A 294 -7.83 -2.14 -17.35
C GLN A 294 -7.11 -0.82 -17.60
N GLY A 295 -5.87 -0.86 -18.09
CA GLY A 295 -5.06 0.32 -18.40
C GLY A 295 -3.58 -0.02 -18.50
N VAL A 296 -2.73 0.99 -18.40
CA VAL A 296 -1.27 0.84 -18.44
C VAL A 296 -0.60 1.68 -17.37
N ILE A 297 0.65 1.34 -17.05
CA ILE A 297 1.54 2.20 -16.30
C ILE A 297 2.89 2.30 -17.00
N SER A 298 3.41 3.51 -17.14
CA SER A 298 4.75 3.74 -17.68
C SER A 298 5.81 3.74 -16.58
N ARG A 299 7.06 3.49 -16.95
CA ARG A 299 8.19 3.62 -16.01
C ARG A 299 8.28 5.03 -15.42
N GLN A 300 7.93 6.05 -16.20
CA GLN A 300 7.92 7.45 -15.74
C GLN A 300 6.88 7.69 -14.65
N ASP A 301 5.68 7.11 -14.79
CA ASP A 301 4.62 7.21 -13.78
C ASP A 301 5.07 6.58 -12.46
N VAL A 302 5.69 5.38 -12.53
CA VAL A 302 6.27 4.71 -11.37
C VAL A 302 7.29 5.59 -10.66
N LEU A 303 8.27 6.13 -11.39
CA LEU A 303 9.34 6.96 -10.80
C LEU A 303 8.79 8.24 -10.18
N LYS A 304 7.86 8.92 -10.85
CA LYS A 304 7.21 10.13 -10.35
C LYS A 304 6.44 9.85 -9.06
N ALA A 305 5.75 8.72 -9.02
CA ALA A 305 4.94 8.32 -7.89
C ALA A 305 5.79 7.95 -6.66
N LEU A 306 6.89 7.22 -6.85
CA LEU A 306 7.84 6.90 -5.78
C LEU A 306 8.51 8.17 -5.19
N GLN A 307 8.81 9.17 -6.03
CA GLN A 307 9.37 10.45 -5.55
C GLN A 307 8.39 11.28 -4.72
N LEU A 308 7.09 11.22 -5.06
CA LEU A 308 6.05 11.92 -4.29
C LEU A 308 5.78 11.24 -2.94
N ALA A 309 5.81 9.90 -2.91
CA ALA A 309 5.64 9.13 -1.67
C ALA A 309 6.73 9.45 -0.63
N GLN A 310 7.99 9.63 -1.06
CA GLN A 310 9.10 9.99 -0.17
C GLN A 310 8.97 11.36 0.53
N ARG A 311 7.98 12.20 0.18
CA ARG A 311 7.79 13.54 0.75
C ARG A 311 6.70 13.61 1.83
N GLN A 312 6.02 12.52 2.17
CA GLN A 312 4.96 12.55 3.20
C GLN A 312 5.54 12.39 4.63
N PRO A 313 5.27 13.30 5.58
CA PRO A 313 5.97 13.34 6.88
C PRO A 313 5.39 12.44 7.99
N GLN A 314 4.72 11.33 7.69
CA GLN A 314 4.08 10.50 8.74
C GLN A 314 4.67 9.09 8.79
N HIS A 315 5.84 8.96 9.42
CA HIS A 315 6.58 7.69 9.46
C HIS A 315 6.10 6.78 10.60
N GLY A 316 5.61 5.59 10.22
CA GLY A 316 5.99 4.40 10.99
C GLY A 316 7.38 3.97 10.52
N GLU A 317 8.30 3.72 11.46
CA GLU A 317 9.67 3.36 11.11
C GLU A 317 9.75 1.89 10.68
N THR A 318 10.21 1.63 9.46
CA THR A 318 10.55 0.28 9.01
C THR A 318 11.93 -0.14 9.53
N ILE A 319 12.28 -1.43 9.43
CA ILE A 319 13.64 -1.90 9.79
C ILE A 319 14.71 -1.16 8.98
N ASP A 320 14.45 -0.90 7.70
CA ASP A 320 15.32 -0.14 6.82
C ASP A 320 15.50 1.31 7.31
N ASP A 321 14.44 1.95 7.81
CA ASP A 321 14.52 3.31 8.37
C ASP A 321 15.32 3.34 9.67
N LEU A 322 15.09 2.37 10.56
CA LEU A 322 15.86 2.22 11.79
C LEU A 322 17.36 2.07 11.48
N VAL A 323 17.70 1.26 10.47
CA VAL A 323 19.10 1.07 10.06
C VAL A 323 19.68 2.38 9.49
N LYS A 324 18.95 3.07 8.60
CA LYS A 324 19.37 4.35 8.03
C LYS A 324 19.61 5.42 9.08
N ASN A 325 18.72 5.53 10.06
CA ASN A 325 18.78 6.54 11.11
C ASN A 325 20.03 6.38 11.99
N GLU A 326 20.53 5.16 12.15
CA GLU A 326 21.74 4.86 12.91
C GLU A 326 23.04 4.91 12.09
N MET A 327 22.96 5.16 10.77
CA MET A 327 24.14 5.30 9.90
C MET A 327 24.71 6.73 9.96
N LYS A 328 26.01 6.83 10.24
CA LYS A 328 26.77 8.08 10.20
C LYS A 328 27.94 7.97 9.24
N VAL A 329 28.05 8.92 8.33
CA VAL A 329 29.11 8.93 7.32
C VAL A 329 30.34 9.62 7.90
N LEU A 330 31.48 8.95 7.83
CA LEU A 330 32.79 9.45 8.21
C LEU A 330 33.65 9.60 6.94
N GLY A 331 34.33 10.74 6.81
CA GLY A 331 35.35 10.97 5.78
C GLY A 331 34.87 11.53 4.44
N ASP A 332 35.70 12.39 3.85
CA ASP A 332 35.44 13.07 2.57
C ASP A 332 35.98 12.30 1.34
N GLU A 333 37.06 11.53 1.49
CA GLU A 333 37.74 10.83 0.38
C GLU A 333 37.39 9.34 0.30
N GLU A 334 37.54 8.60 1.40
CA GLU A 334 37.09 7.21 1.53
C GLU A 334 35.75 7.18 2.25
N LEU A 335 34.77 6.47 1.67
CA LEU A 335 33.48 6.31 2.30
C LEU A 335 33.61 5.31 3.46
N ILE A 336 33.46 5.81 4.67
CA ILE A 336 33.36 4.99 5.87
C ILE A 336 32.00 5.27 6.50
N VAL A 337 31.28 4.22 6.88
CA VAL A 337 30.00 4.36 7.60
C VAL A 337 30.14 3.78 8.98
N GLU A 338 29.90 4.62 9.99
CA GLU A 338 29.70 4.22 11.37
C GLU A 338 28.23 3.84 11.57
N PHE A 339 27.99 2.76 12.31
CA PHE A 339 26.64 2.26 12.58
C PHE A 339 26.53 1.75 14.02
N LYS A 340 25.54 2.22 14.77
CA LYS A 340 25.29 1.76 16.13
C LYS A 340 24.25 0.64 16.16
N VAL A 341 24.58 -0.49 16.79
CA VAL A 341 23.64 -1.61 16.95
C VAL A 341 22.67 -1.32 18.10
N THR A 342 21.39 -1.17 17.80
CA THR A 342 20.32 -0.95 18.80
C THR A 342 19.58 -2.26 19.14
N PRO A 343 18.90 -2.35 20.30
CA PRO A 343 18.18 -3.56 20.72
C PRO A 343 17.18 -4.10 19.69
N GLN A 344 16.49 -3.21 18.97
CA GLN A 344 15.49 -3.53 17.94
C GLN A 344 16.09 -4.34 16.77
N MET A 345 17.41 -4.32 16.60
CA MET A 345 18.12 -4.96 15.50
C MET A 345 18.77 -6.29 15.91
N THR A 346 18.62 -6.70 17.17
CA THR A 346 19.27 -7.89 17.72
C THR A 346 18.44 -9.16 17.55
N ASN A 347 19.11 -10.31 17.56
CA ASN A 347 18.50 -11.63 17.60
C ASN A 347 18.35 -12.13 19.06
N GLN A 348 17.77 -13.31 19.23
CA GLN A 348 17.53 -13.94 20.55
C GLN A 348 18.80 -14.16 21.40
N TYR A 349 19.99 -14.07 20.80
CA TYR A 349 21.27 -14.21 21.48
C TYR A 349 21.92 -12.86 21.86
N GLY A 350 21.21 -11.75 21.68
CA GLY A 350 21.71 -10.40 21.97
C GLY A 350 22.80 -9.91 21.00
N ALA A 351 22.96 -10.59 19.86
CA ALA A 351 23.84 -10.17 18.78
C ALA A 351 23.02 -9.53 17.65
N ILE A 352 23.65 -8.73 16.77
CA ILE A 352 22.97 -8.20 15.59
C ILE A 352 22.29 -9.32 14.79
N SER A 353 21.03 -9.11 14.41
CA SER A 353 20.29 -10.05 13.59
C SER A 353 20.88 -10.09 12.17
N TYR A 354 20.83 -11.26 11.54
CA TYR A 354 21.31 -11.42 10.16
C TYR A 354 20.55 -10.51 9.17
N GLY A 355 19.26 -10.27 9.44
CA GLY A 355 18.44 -9.32 8.68
C GLY A 355 18.96 -7.88 8.78
N ALA A 356 19.13 -7.36 10.00
CA ALA A 356 19.65 -6.00 10.18
C ALA A 356 21.07 -5.83 9.61
N PHE A 357 21.94 -6.83 9.75
CA PHE A 357 23.28 -6.81 9.15
C PHE A 357 23.22 -6.76 7.61
N THR A 358 22.28 -7.49 7.02
CA THR A 358 22.04 -7.51 5.57
C THR A 358 21.53 -6.16 5.08
N THR A 359 20.54 -5.59 5.76
CA THR A 359 19.99 -4.26 5.45
C THR A 359 21.06 -3.18 5.57
N LEU A 360 21.91 -3.22 6.61
CA LEU A 360 23.04 -2.32 6.76
C LEU A 360 23.96 -2.33 5.54
N LEU A 361 24.36 -3.50 5.05
CA LEU A 361 25.23 -3.61 3.88
C LEU A 361 24.57 -3.08 2.61
N ALA A 362 23.29 -3.41 2.39
CA ALA A 362 22.54 -2.92 1.25
C ALA A 362 22.41 -1.40 1.24
N GLU A 363 22.13 -0.78 2.40
CA GLU A 363 21.99 0.66 2.54
C GLU A 363 23.32 1.40 2.41
N VAL A 364 24.40 0.86 3.00
CA VAL A 364 25.76 1.40 2.81
C VAL A 364 26.15 1.35 1.32
N GLY A 365 25.83 0.26 0.62
CA GLY A 365 26.08 0.13 -0.81
C GLY A 365 25.28 1.11 -1.67
N SER A 366 23.98 1.23 -1.40
CA SER A 366 23.10 2.21 -2.05
C SER A 366 23.61 3.64 -1.83
N PHE A 367 24.00 3.98 -0.60
CA PHE A 367 24.59 5.27 -0.26
C PHE A 367 25.90 5.53 -1.02
N ALA A 368 26.78 4.54 -1.12
CA ALA A 368 28.04 4.63 -1.86
C ALA A 368 27.82 4.95 -3.35
N LEU A 369 26.79 4.35 -3.96
CA LEU A 369 26.43 4.59 -5.36
C LEU A 369 25.83 5.98 -5.56
N LYS A 370 24.97 6.44 -4.64
CA LYS A 370 24.38 7.79 -4.67
C LYS A 370 25.45 8.88 -4.59
N ARG A 371 26.47 8.71 -3.73
CA ARG A 371 27.61 9.65 -3.61
C ARG A 371 28.39 9.81 -4.93
N ARG A 372 28.41 8.79 -5.79
CA ARG A 372 29.02 8.81 -7.12
C ARG A 372 28.07 9.28 -8.24
N LYS A 373 26.91 9.86 -7.91
CA LYS A 373 25.90 10.39 -8.84
C LYS A 373 25.31 9.37 -9.81
N ARG A 374 25.23 8.08 -9.43
CA ARG A 374 24.77 6.99 -10.32
C ARG A 374 23.28 6.64 -10.21
N GLY A 375 22.49 7.48 -9.55
CA GLY A 375 21.04 7.28 -9.43
C GLY A 375 20.68 6.23 -8.37
N ASP A 376 19.45 5.75 -8.44
CA ASP A 376 18.96 4.67 -7.57
C ASP A 376 19.48 3.31 -8.08
N ALA A 377 19.67 2.37 -7.15
CA ALA A 377 20.19 1.04 -7.44
C ALA A 377 19.50 0.00 -6.58
N VAL A 378 19.40 -1.22 -7.09
CA VAL A 378 18.79 -2.36 -6.39
C VAL A 378 19.83 -3.44 -6.19
N ALA A 379 19.94 -3.98 -4.98
CA ALA A 379 20.80 -5.14 -4.71
C ALA A 379 20.21 -6.36 -5.43
N GLU A 380 20.98 -6.94 -6.34
CA GLU A 380 20.58 -8.12 -7.14
C GLU A 380 21.10 -9.40 -6.50
N ASN A 381 22.35 -9.39 -6.06
CA ASN A 381 22.96 -10.52 -5.37
C ASN A 381 23.86 -10.08 -4.22
N MET A 382 24.09 -11.03 -3.31
CA MET A 382 24.82 -10.79 -2.08
C MET A 382 25.33 -12.10 -1.50
N THR A 383 26.60 -12.09 -1.10
CA THR A 383 27.23 -13.14 -0.30
C THR A 383 27.83 -12.50 0.93
N ILE A 384 27.39 -12.93 2.12
CA ILE A 384 27.89 -12.41 3.40
C ILE A 384 28.60 -13.54 4.15
N TYR A 385 29.78 -13.23 4.68
CA TYR A 385 30.51 -14.03 5.65
C TYR A 385 30.40 -13.37 7.02
N PHE A 386 29.66 -14.01 7.92
CA PHE A 386 29.57 -13.62 9.33
C PHE A 386 30.76 -14.22 10.08
N ILE A 387 31.80 -13.43 10.33
CA ILE A 387 33.06 -13.91 10.89
C ILE A 387 32.96 -14.01 12.41
N LYS A 388 32.39 -12.99 13.06
CA LYS A 388 32.20 -12.95 14.52
C LYS A 388 30.84 -12.35 14.88
N PRO A 389 30.20 -12.82 15.97
CA PRO A 389 28.99 -12.21 16.48
C PRO A 389 29.28 -10.79 16.98
N VAL A 390 28.37 -9.86 16.68
CA VAL A 390 28.44 -8.46 17.13
C VAL A 390 27.38 -8.25 18.19
N GLN A 391 27.77 -7.84 19.40
CA GLN A 391 26.84 -7.63 20.50
C GLN A 391 26.07 -6.31 20.36
N MET A 392 24.90 -6.24 21.00
CA MET A 392 24.11 -5.01 21.18
C MET A 392 24.96 -3.85 21.71
N GLU A 393 24.60 -2.61 21.37
CA GLU A 393 25.31 -1.37 21.71
C GLU A 393 26.74 -1.25 21.16
N SER A 394 27.20 -2.20 20.34
CA SER A 394 28.47 -2.07 19.63
C SER A 394 28.36 -1.04 18.50
N THR A 395 29.45 -0.32 18.25
CA THR A 395 29.60 0.54 17.08
C THR A 395 30.38 -0.19 16.00
N LEU A 396 29.76 -0.38 14.85
CA LEU A 396 30.35 -0.98 13.67
C LEU A 396 30.88 0.09 12.72
N THR A 397 31.95 -0.25 12.03
CA THR A 397 32.53 0.53 10.94
C THR A 397 32.45 -0.30 9.66
N VAL A 398 31.68 0.16 8.68
CA VAL A 398 31.52 -0.48 7.37
C VAL A 398 32.32 0.29 6.34
N LYS A 399 33.14 -0.44 5.58
CA LYS A 399 33.98 0.09 4.50
C LYS A 399 33.56 -0.53 3.17
N PRO A 400 32.74 0.15 2.36
CA PRO A 400 32.41 -0.28 1.00
C PRO A 400 33.55 0.04 0.02
N ARG A 401 33.85 -0.90 -0.87
CA ARG A 401 34.80 -0.74 -1.97
C ARG A 401 34.20 -1.21 -3.28
N ILE A 402 34.11 -0.31 -4.27
CA ILE A 402 33.68 -0.67 -5.62
C ILE A 402 34.82 -1.47 -6.28
N LEU A 403 34.53 -2.69 -6.71
CA LEU A 403 35.47 -3.57 -7.41
C LEU A 403 35.39 -3.38 -8.93
N ASP A 404 34.17 -3.30 -9.44
CA ASP A 404 33.89 -3.16 -10.87
C ASP A 404 32.61 -2.34 -11.07
N MET A 405 32.59 -1.49 -12.09
CA MET A 405 31.48 -0.61 -12.37
C MET A 405 31.20 -0.54 -13.87
N SER A 406 30.07 -1.11 -14.26
CA SER A 406 29.58 -1.08 -15.63
C SER A 406 28.45 -0.05 -15.81
N ARG A 407 27.76 -0.07 -16.95
CA ARG A 407 26.55 0.74 -17.17
C ARG A 407 25.32 0.18 -16.45
N LYS A 408 25.22 -1.16 -16.35
CA LYS A 408 24.05 -1.84 -15.79
C LYS A 408 24.26 -2.35 -14.37
N PHE A 409 25.48 -2.76 -14.03
CA PHE A 409 25.79 -3.42 -12.76
C PHE A 409 27.02 -2.82 -12.08
N VAL A 410 27.04 -2.84 -10.76
CA VAL A 410 28.19 -2.49 -9.91
C VAL A 410 28.47 -3.63 -8.95
N LYS A 411 29.72 -4.09 -8.89
CA LYS A 411 30.19 -5.08 -7.92
C LYS A 411 30.91 -4.36 -6.79
N MET A 412 30.54 -4.68 -5.56
CA MET A 412 31.06 -4.01 -4.37
C MET A 412 31.47 -5.04 -3.31
N ASP A 413 32.62 -4.79 -2.71
CA ASP A 413 33.15 -5.47 -1.53
C ASP A 413 32.83 -4.64 -0.28
N PHE A 414 32.59 -5.31 0.84
CA PHE A 414 32.32 -4.68 2.11
C PHE A 414 33.13 -5.36 3.19
N GLU A 415 33.83 -4.55 3.97
CA GLU A 415 34.47 -5.01 5.20
C GLU A 415 33.79 -4.34 6.40
N VAL A 416 33.39 -5.15 7.38
CA VAL A 416 32.70 -4.69 8.58
C VAL A 416 33.58 -4.95 9.78
N PHE A 417 33.86 -3.89 10.54
CA PHE A 417 34.70 -3.92 11.72
C PHE A 417 33.89 -3.56 12.96
N ASN A 418 34.17 -4.22 14.08
CA ASN A 418 33.85 -3.73 15.41
C ASN A 418 35.17 -3.24 16.02
N GLN A 419 35.30 -1.93 16.23
CA GLN A 419 36.57 -1.27 16.54
C GLN A 419 37.65 -1.60 15.47
N GLN A 420 38.65 -2.41 15.80
CA GLN A 420 39.71 -2.86 14.88
C GLN A 420 39.53 -4.30 14.40
N MET A 421 38.53 -5.02 14.92
CA MET A 421 38.33 -6.43 14.64
C MET A 421 37.39 -6.62 13.45
N LEU A 422 37.83 -7.38 12.44
CA LEU A 422 36.97 -7.76 11.33
C LEU A 422 35.88 -8.74 11.82
N VAL A 423 34.62 -8.35 11.69
CA VAL A 423 33.46 -9.12 12.16
C VAL A 423 32.60 -9.64 11.02
N GLY A 424 32.69 -9.04 9.83
CA GLY A 424 32.03 -9.54 8.64
C GLY A 424 32.69 -9.07 7.35
N LYS A 425 32.44 -9.83 6.29
CA LYS A 425 32.84 -9.47 4.93
C LYS A 425 31.72 -9.81 3.96
N ALA A 426 31.46 -8.96 2.98
CA ALA A 426 30.44 -9.25 1.98
C ALA A 426 30.88 -8.84 0.57
N MET A 427 30.27 -9.49 -0.41
CA MET A 427 30.33 -9.10 -1.80
C MET A 427 28.90 -8.97 -2.32
N MET A 428 28.59 -7.85 -2.96
CA MET A 428 27.25 -7.59 -3.50
C MET A 428 27.34 -7.08 -4.94
N MET A 429 26.32 -7.41 -5.72
CA MET A 429 26.06 -6.84 -7.03
C MET A 429 24.81 -5.96 -6.96
N PHE A 430 24.94 -4.74 -7.44
CA PHE A 430 23.85 -3.79 -7.56
C PHE A 430 23.53 -3.58 -9.03
N GLN A 431 22.25 -3.67 -9.38
CA GLN A 431 21.74 -3.24 -10.68
C GLN A 431 21.38 -1.75 -10.61
N LEU A 432 21.91 -0.97 -11.55
CA LEU A 432 21.64 0.47 -11.65
C LEU A 432 20.30 0.71 -12.35
N LEU A 433 19.51 1.62 -11.81
CA LEU A 433 18.28 2.08 -12.44
C LEU A 433 18.63 3.21 -13.41
N GLU A 434 18.66 2.91 -14.72
CA GLU A 434 18.90 3.94 -15.74
C GLU A 434 17.79 5.01 -15.67
N ARG A 435 18.21 6.28 -15.71
CA ARG A 435 17.32 7.46 -15.69
C ARG A 435 16.64 7.69 -17.02
#